data_AF-A0A952PE79-F1
#
_entry.id   AF-A0A952PE79-F1
#
_cell.length_a   1.000
_cell.length_b   1.000
_cell.length_c   1.000
_cell.angle_alpha   90.00
_cell.angle_beta   90.00
_cell.angle_gamma   90.00
#
_symmetry.space_group_name_H-M   'P 1'
#
loop_
_entity.id
_entity.type
_entity.pdbx_description
1 polymer ?
#
loop_
_entity_poly.entity_id
_entity_poly.type
_entity_poly.pdbx_seq_one_letter_code
_entity_poly.pdbx_strand_id
1 'polypeptide(L)'
;MKKLIWLGLLAALAACSAPAQPVSNSPLDAIVAEEAAPSSQPASTLPALEAVYQDGLNRFALHYPAAWHLLGGEQGSRGGYLQIASWDPGAAGIESVPEGESLLQIAGYLWDPKGDLPARVAMRHGALTSSGNAILEESELSFAGGPAAVRMLLEDTSGRQSLLYFFVLGDDYLEITGVGDLAVIDQIISTFNYLSQ
;
A
#
# COMPACT_ATOMS: atom_id res chain seq x y z
N MET A 1 7.73 -23.16 45.57
CA MET A 1 6.31 -23.35 45.92
C MET A 1 5.64 -21.98 46.09
N LYS A 2 4.91 -21.48 45.08
CA LYS A 2 4.05 -20.30 45.21
C LYS A 2 2.83 -20.53 44.32
N LYS A 3 1.65 -20.41 44.93
CA LYS A 3 0.37 -20.94 44.46
C LYS A 3 -0.24 -20.06 43.37
N LEU A 4 -0.70 -20.73 42.32
CA LEU A 4 -1.62 -20.24 41.29
C LEU A 4 -2.97 -19.85 41.95
N ILE A 5 -3.51 -18.67 41.63
CA ILE A 5 -4.91 -18.35 41.87
C ILE A 5 -5.53 -18.01 40.51
N TRP A 6 -6.35 -18.95 40.04
CA TRP A 6 -7.36 -18.81 39.00
C TRP A 6 -8.59 -18.13 39.59
N LEU A 7 -9.16 -17.13 38.92
CA LEU A 7 -10.54 -16.63 39.05
C LEU A 7 -10.67 -15.47 38.05
N GLY A 8 -11.66 -15.32 37.18
CA GLY A 8 -12.89 -16.05 36.96
C GLY A 8 -13.57 -15.47 35.71
N LEU A 9 -14.27 -16.36 35.02
CA LEU A 9 -15.07 -16.16 33.82
C LEU A 9 -16.32 -15.31 34.12
N LEU A 10 -16.62 -14.29 33.31
CA LEU A 10 -17.98 -13.76 33.18
C LEU A 10 -18.21 -13.24 31.75
N ALA A 11 -18.90 -14.06 30.96
CA ALA A 11 -19.46 -13.70 29.67
C ALA A 11 -20.86 -13.11 29.89
N ALA A 12 -21.11 -11.92 29.35
CA ALA A 12 -22.44 -11.34 29.24
C ALA A 12 -22.81 -11.25 27.76
N LEU A 13 -23.59 -12.22 27.28
CA LEU A 13 -24.25 -12.20 25.98
C LEU A 13 -25.47 -11.26 26.07
N ALA A 14 -25.36 -10.07 25.50
CA ALA A 14 -26.50 -9.19 25.29
C ALA A 14 -27.07 -9.45 23.88
N ALA A 15 -28.17 -10.20 23.81
CA ALA A 15 -28.96 -10.36 22.59
C ALA A 15 -29.87 -9.12 22.42
N CYS A 16 -29.55 -8.25 21.45
CA CYS A 16 -30.47 -7.21 20.99
C CYS A 16 -31.38 -7.78 19.90
N SER A 17 -32.63 -8.06 20.25
CA SER A 17 -33.70 -8.27 19.27
C SER A 17 -34.10 -6.92 18.66
N ALA A 18 -33.85 -6.73 17.36
CA ALA A 18 -34.36 -5.59 16.61
C ALA A 18 -35.78 -5.89 16.07
N PRO A 19 -36.72 -4.93 16.12
CA PRO A 19 -38.06 -5.09 15.55
C PRO A 19 -38.03 -5.00 14.02
N ALA A 20 -38.79 -5.88 13.37
CA ALA A 20 -39.02 -5.87 11.94
C ALA A 20 -39.83 -4.64 11.52
N GLN A 21 -39.33 -3.87 10.54
CA GLN A 21 -40.06 -2.75 9.96
C GLN A 21 -41.02 -3.20 8.85
N PRO A 22 -42.18 -2.52 8.70
CA PRO A 22 -43.14 -2.82 7.65
C PRO A 22 -42.62 -2.41 6.28
N VAL A 23 -42.75 -3.30 5.30
CA VAL A 23 -42.51 -3.03 3.88
C VAL A 23 -43.64 -2.16 3.32
N SER A 24 -43.29 -0.99 2.80
CA SER A 24 -44.20 -0.10 2.08
C SER A 24 -44.14 -0.45 0.59
N ASN A 25 -45.23 -1.00 0.06
CA ASN A 25 -45.39 -1.23 -1.38
C ASN A 25 -45.80 0.10 -2.04
N SER A 26 -44.84 0.80 -2.62
CA SER A 26 -45.11 1.96 -3.49
C SER A 26 -45.45 1.47 -4.91
N PRO A 27 -46.34 2.15 -5.66
CA PRO A 27 -46.74 1.74 -7.00
C PRO A 27 -45.59 1.88 -8.00
N LEU A 28 -45.47 0.90 -8.89
CA LEU A 28 -44.51 0.88 -9.98
C LEU A 28 -44.96 1.89 -11.06
N ASP A 29 -44.35 3.08 -11.07
CA ASP A 29 -44.39 3.95 -12.24
C ASP A 29 -43.44 3.40 -13.30
N ALA A 30 -43.97 3.21 -14.51
CA ALA A 30 -43.23 2.72 -15.65
C ALA A 30 -42.17 3.74 -16.09
N ILE A 31 -40.90 3.39 -15.85
CA ILE A 31 -39.76 4.19 -16.28
C ILE A 31 -39.57 3.96 -17.78
N VAL A 32 -39.83 5.00 -18.57
CA VAL A 32 -39.46 5.04 -19.99
C VAL A 32 -37.93 4.97 -20.06
N ALA A 33 -37.40 3.93 -20.68
CA ALA A 33 -35.97 3.76 -20.90
C ALA A 33 -35.49 4.81 -21.90
N GLU A 34 -34.85 5.86 -21.39
CA GLU A 34 -34.11 6.83 -22.19
C GLU A 34 -32.80 6.18 -22.64
N GLU A 35 -32.60 6.12 -23.95
CA GLU A 35 -31.40 5.56 -24.58
C GLU A 35 -30.19 6.41 -24.20
N ALA A 36 -29.36 5.87 -23.31
CA ALA A 36 -28.18 6.55 -22.80
C ALA A 36 -27.21 6.89 -23.94
N ALA A 37 -26.98 8.18 -24.16
CA ALA A 37 -25.92 8.66 -25.04
C ALA A 37 -24.56 8.10 -24.60
N PRO A 38 -23.64 7.79 -25.53
CA PRO A 38 -22.32 7.28 -25.19
C PRO A 38 -21.58 8.29 -24.30
N SER A 39 -21.37 7.92 -23.05
CA SER A 39 -20.57 8.68 -22.09
C SER A 39 -19.12 8.71 -22.58
N SER A 40 -18.65 9.88 -23.01
CA SER A 40 -17.24 10.14 -23.23
C SER A 40 -16.55 10.18 -21.87
N GLN A 41 -16.09 9.03 -21.40
CA GLN A 41 -15.31 8.95 -20.17
C GLN A 41 -14.04 9.79 -20.34
N PRO A 42 -13.73 10.72 -19.43
CA PRO A 42 -12.56 11.58 -19.56
C PRO A 42 -11.29 10.72 -19.62
N ALA A 43 -10.40 11.04 -20.56
CA ALA A 43 -9.11 10.38 -20.68
C ALA A 43 -8.30 10.63 -19.39
N SER A 44 -7.76 9.55 -18.82
CA SER A 44 -6.85 9.64 -17.67
C SER A 44 -5.63 10.49 -18.03
N THR A 45 -5.25 11.41 -17.16
CA THR A 45 -4.03 12.22 -17.31
C THR A 45 -2.79 11.51 -16.78
N LEU A 46 -2.95 10.34 -16.15
CA LEU A 46 -1.85 9.54 -15.61
C LEU A 46 -1.12 8.77 -16.73
N PRO A 47 0.19 8.52 -16.59
CA PRO A 47 0.96 7.76 -17.56
C PRO A 47 0.43 6.32 -17.71
N ALA A 48 0.66 5.74 -18.88
CA ALA A 48 0.39 4.33 -19.13
C ALA A 48 1.43 3.45 -18.41
N LEU A 49 0.99 2.34 -17.82
CA LEU A 49 1.84 1.40 -17.07
C LEU A 49 2.15 0.16 -17.93
N GLU A 50 3.09 0.32 -18.86
CA GLU A 50 3.38 -0.66 -19.92
C GLU A 50 4.51 -1.64 -19.57
N ALA A 51 5.41 -1.27 -18.66
CA ALA A 51 6.49 -2.14 -18.20
C ALA A 51 6.07 -2.89 -16.94
N VAL A 52 6.69 -4.05 -16.71
CA VAL A 52 6.43 -4.90 -15.53
C VAL A 52 7.73 -5.12 -14.79
N TYR A 53 7.73 -4.83 -13.49
CA TYR A 53 8.73 -5.29 -12.57
C TYR A 53 8.21 -6.55 -11.90
N GLN A 54 9.02 -7.59 -11.89
CA GLN A 54 8.77 -8.84 -11.18
C GLN A 54 9.94 -9.10 -10.26
N ASP A 55 9.68 -9.44 -9.01
CA ASP A 55 10.76 -9.71 -8.07
C ASP A 55 11.53 -10.97 -8.44
N GLY A 56 12.82 -11.00 -8.09
CA GLY A 56 13.71 -12.11 -8.44
C GLY A 56 13.33 -13.46 -7.82
N LEU A 57 12.42 -13.47 -6.84
CA LEU A 57 11.89 -14.68 -6.22
C LEU A 57 10.46 -15.03 -6.71
N ASN A 58 9.92 -14.30 -7.69
CA ASN A 58 8.59 -14.49 -8.26
C ASN A 58 7.46 -14.55 -7.21
N ARG A 59 7.53 -13.69 -6.20
CA ARG A 59 6.52 -13.50 -5.15
C ARG A 59 5.57 -12.35 -5.45
N PHE A 60 5.98 -11.37 -6.25
CA PHE A 60 5.09 -10.28 -6.67
C PHE A 60 5.53 -9.64 -8.00
N ALA A 61 4.59 -8.94 -8.62
CA ALA A 61 4.84 -8.08 -9.75
C ALA A 61 4.07 -6.76 -9.63
N LEU A 62 4.54 -5.72 -10.32
CA LEU A 62 3.88 -4.44 -10.47
C LEU A 62 4.16 -3.85 -11.85
N HIS A 63 3.21 -3.11 -12.39
CA HIS A 63 3.36 -2.36 -13.62
C HIS A 63 3.84 -0.94 -13.35
N TYR A 64 4.70 -0.42 -14.22
CA TYR A 64 5.23 0.94 -14.13
C TYR A 64 5.37 1.58 -15.52
N PRO A 65 5.51 2.91 -15.64
CA PRO A 65 5.67 3.55 -16.94
C PRO A 65 6.94 3.06 -17.63
N ALA A 66 6.85 2.65 -18.91
CA ALA A 66 7.99 2.09 -19.64
C ALA A 66 9.14 3.09 -19.86
N ALA A 67 8.88 4.39 -19.72
CA ALA A 67 9.89 5.43 -19.78
C ALA A 67 10.74 5.56 -18.50
N TRP A 68 10.34 4.90 -17.39
CA TRP A 68 11.08 4.96 -16.14
C TRP A 68 12.29 4.03 -16.15
N HIS A 69 13.29 4.40 -15.37
CA HIS A 69 14.58 3.74 -15.27
C HIS A 69 14.62 2.82 -14.06
N LEU A 70 14.85 1.53 -14.30
CA LEU A 70 15.15 0.55 -13.25
C LEU A 70 16.64 0.64 -12.88
N LEU A 71 16.95 1.10 -11.68
CA LEU A 71 18.31 1.47 -11.26
C LEU A 71 19.05 0.32 -10.55
N GLY A 72 18.43 -0.85 -10.44
CA GLY A 72 18.91 -1.94 -9.61
C GLY A 72 18.90 -1.57 -8.13
N GLY A 73 19.73 -2.24 -7.33
CA GLY A 73 19.95 -1.92 -5.94
C GLY A 73 20.88 -2.92 -5.26
N GLU A 74 20.86 -2.96 -3.93
CA GLU A 74 21.80 -3.77 -3.15
C GLU A 74 21.07 -4.89 -2.39
N GLN A 75 21.71 -6.06 -2.34
CA GLN A 75 21.27 -7.19 -1.53
C GLN A 75 22.24 -7.41 -0.37
N GLY A 76 21.71 -7.43 0.84
CA GLY A 76 22.43 -7.74 2.07
C GLY A 76 21.85 -8.95 2.82
N SER A 77 22.48 -9.28 3.95
CA SER A 77 22.05 -10.39 4.83
C SER A 77 20.73 -10.11 5.55
N ARG A 78 20.27 -8.87 5.55
CA ARG A 78 19.07 -8.40 6.25
C ARG A 78 17.92 -8.00 5.33
N GLY A 79 18.07 -8.25 4.03
CA GLY A 79 17.15 -7.75 3.03
C GLY A 79 17.89 -7.13 1.85
N GLY A 80 17.14 -6.49 0.98
CA GLY A 80 17.67 -5.77 -0.17
C GLY A 80 16.70 -4.72 -0.64
N TYR A 81 17.15 -3.86 -1.54
CA TYR A 81 16.28 -2.86 -2.16
C TYR A 81 16.58 -2.72 -3.64
N LEU A 82 15.66 -2.06 -4.34
CA LEU A 82 15.88 -1.51 -5.67
C LEU A 82 15.11 -0.20 -5.84
N GLN A 83 15.46 0.54 -6.88
CA GLN A 83 14.84 1.82 -7.20
C GLN A 83 14.35 1.88 -8.65
N ILE A 84 13.23 2.56 -8.86
CA ILE A 84 12.68 2.89 -10.18
C ILE A 84 12.44 4.41 -10.21
N ALA A 85 13.06 5.11 -11.16
CA ALA A 85 13.01 6.57 -11.26
C ALA A 85 12.39 7.02 -12.59
N SER A 86 11.62 8.11 -12.58
CA SER A 86 11.05 8.68 -13.80
C SER A 86 12.05 9.42 -14.68
N TRP A 87 13.27 9.63 -14.19
CA TRP A 87 14.39 10.24 -14.89
C TRP A 87 15.62 9.33 -14.87
N ASP A 88 16.60 9.60 -15.74
CA ASP A 88 17.90 8.94 -15.72
C ASP A 88 18.82 9.66 -14.72
N PRO A 89 19.18 9.05 -13.56
CA PRO A 89 20.12 9.64 -12.61
C PRO A 89 21.59 9.54 -13.08
N GLY A 90 21.87 8.79 -14.15
CA GLY A 90 23.22 8.52 -14.62
C GLY A 90 24.07 7.72 -13.62
N ALA A 91 25.38 7.67 -13.88
CA ALA A 91 26.32 6.86 -13.10
C ALA A 91 26.58 7.37 -11.66
N ALA A 92 26.22 8.62 -11.37
CA ALA A 92 26.38 9.20 -10.04
C ALA A 92 25.35 8.69 -9.03
N GLY A 93 24.24 8.11 -9.50
CA GLY A 93 23.12 7.70 -8.66
C GLY A 93 22.22 8.88 -8.26
N ILE A 94 21.37 8.64 -7.26
CA ILE A 94 20.35 9.61 -6.84
C ILE A 94 20.83 10.36 -5.59
N GLU A 95 21.08 11.66 -5.73
CA GLU A 95 21.28 12.56 -4.59
C GLU A 95 19.98 13.24 -4.15
N SER A 96 19.13 13.58 -5.12
CA SER A 96 17.82 14.19 -4.91
C SER A 96 16.87 13.82 -6.05
N VAL A 97 15.56 13.96 -5.78
CA VAL A 97 14.51 13.78 -6.79
C VAL A 97 14.26 15.16 -7.44
N PRO A 98 14.47 15.32 -8.76
CA PRO A 98 14.19 16.57 -9.44
C PRO A 98 12.72 16.99 -9.34
N GLU A 99 12.46 18.28 -9.53
CA GLU A 99 11.08 18.79 -9.54
C GLU A 99 10.28 18.17 -10.69
N GLY A 100 9.06 17.70 -10.37
CA GLY A 100 8.17 17.03 -11.33
C GLY A 100 8.51 15.56 -11.59
N GLU A 101 9.61 15.06 -11.03
CA GLU A 101 10.00 13.65 -11.14
C GLU A 101 9.54 12.83 -9.93
N SER A 102 9.52 11.52 -10.10
CA SER A 102 9.07 10.53 -9.13
C SER A 102 10.10 9.42 -8.94
N LEU A 103 10.24 8.99 -7.69
CA LEU A 103 11.12 7.89 -7.30
C LEU A 103 10.31 6.87 -6.51
N LEU A 104 10.36 5.61 -6.95
CA LEU A 104 9.87 4.46 -6.21
C LEU A 104 11.06 3.67 -5.68
N GLN A 105 11.04 3.32 -4.40
CA GLN A 105 11.99 2.41 -3.79
C GLN A 105 11.25 1.21 -3.21
N ILE A 106 11.71 0.02 -3.56
CA ILE A 106 11.12 -1.25 -3.14
C ILE A 106 12.16 -1.96 -2.28
N ALA A 107 11.84 -2.23 -1.02
CA ALA A 107 12.75 -2.82 -0.05
C ALA A 107 12.13 -4.06 0.60
N GLY A 108 12.84 -5.19 0.51
CA GLY A 108 12.52 -6.41 1.26
C GLY A 108 13.33 -6.45 2.55
N TYR A 109 12.69 -6.75 3.69
CA TYR A 109 13.34 -6.88 4.99
C TYR A 109 13.18 -8.29 5.57
N LEU A 110 14.30 -8.84 6.04
CA LEU A 110 14.41 -10.16 6.67
C LEU A 110 14.62 -10.00 8.19
N TRP A 111 13.68 -9.35 8.87
CA TRP A 111 13.77 -9.03 10.32
C TRP A 111 12.71 -9.75 11.15
N ASP A 112 13.02 -9.95 12.43
CA ASP A 112 12.08 -10.42 13.45
C ASP A 112 11.35 -9.24 14.14
N PRO A 113 10.11 -9.43 14.63
CA PRO A 113 9.27 -10.61 14.41
C PRO A 113 8.95 -10.78 12.93
N LYS A 114 8.72 -12.00 12.45
CA LYS A 114 8.38 -12.29 11.04
C LYS A 114 6.87 -12.39 10.83
N GLY A 115 6.41 -12.07 9.63
CA GLY A 115 5.01 -12.27 9.23
C GLY A 115 3.95 -11.46 10.01
N ASP A 116 4.36 -10.45 10.80
CA ASP A 116 3.48 -9.67 11.67
C ASP A 116 3.39 -8.22 11.18
N LEU A 117 2.44 -7.98 10.27
CA LEU A 117 2.20 -6.66 9.69
C LEU A 117 1.89 -5.60 10.76
N PRO A 118 0.99 -5.83 11.73
CA PRO A 118 0.75 -4.88 12.83
C PRO A 118 2.00 -4.52 13.63
N ALA A 119 2.83 -5.51 13.99
CA ALA A 119 4.08 -5.24 14.70
C ALA A 119 5.05 -4.40 13.86
N ARG A 120 5.16 -4.69 12.55
CA ARG A 120 6.02 -3.93 11.63
C ARG A 120 5.57 -2.49 11.48
N VAL A 121 4.25 -2.27 11.38
CA VAL A 121 3.61 -0.96 11.29
C VAL A 121 3.83 -0.17 12.58
N ALA A 122 3.57 -0.79 13.74
CA ALA A 122 3.79 -0.15 15.05
C ALA A 122 5.25 0.25 15.27
N MET A 123 6.20 -0.60 14.86
CA MET A 123 7.63 -0.25 14.89
C MET A 123 7.93 0.96 14.00
N ARG A 124 7.37 1.01 12.78
CA ARG A 124 7.61 2.15 11.89
C ARG A 124 6.98 3.43 12.44
N HIS A 125 5.78 3.38 13.00
CA HIS A 125 5.15 4.53 13.68
C HIS A 125 6.09 5.16 14.71
N GLY A 126 6.68 4.34 15.57
CA GLY A 126 7.65 4.79 16.57
C GLY A 126 8.86 5.47 15.94
N ALA A 127 9.43 4.88 14.87
CA ALA A 127 10.56 5.44 14.15
C ALA A 127 10.22 6.77 13.45
N LEU A 128 9.09 6.83 12.73
CA LEU A 128 8.63 8.03 12.02
C LEU A 128 8.39 9.20 12.97
N THR A 129 7.67 8.92 14.08
CA THR A 129 7.41 9.90 15.15
C THR A 129 8.72 10.41 15.76
N SER A 130 9.66 9.50 16.06
CA SER A 130 10.96 9.88 16.63
C SER A 130 11.80 10.73 15.67
N SER A 131 11.63 10.53 14.36
CA SER A 131 12.29 11.32 13.31
C SER A 131 11.56 12.63 12.99
N GLY A 132 10.43 12.91 13.64
CA GLY A 132 9.65 14.14 13.44
C GLY A 132 8.79 14.16 12.17
N ASN A 133 8.57 13.01 11.52
CA ASN A 133 7.66 12.92 10.38
C ASN A 133 6.21 12.90 10.89
N ALA A 134 5.31 13.57 10.17
CA ALA A 134 3.87 13.48 10.40
C ALA A 134 3.27 12.38 9.54
N ILE A 135 2.38 11.56 10.12
CA ILE A 135 1.51 10.65 9.37
C ILE A 135 0.23 11.42 9.09
N LEU A 136 0.02 11.81 7.83
CA LEU A 136 -1.15 12.59 7.40
C LEU A 136 -2.37 11.72 7.16
N GLU A 137 -2.15 10.54 6.55
CA GLU A 137 -3.18 9.54 6.31
C GLU A 137 -2.63 8.15 6.54
N GLU A 138 -3.50 7.24 7.00
CA GLU A 138 -3.22 5.81 7.10
C GLU A 138 -4.46 5.02 6.71
N SER A 139 -4.26 3.99 5.88
CA SER A 139 -5.34 3.10 5.46
C SER A 139 -4.86 1.67 5.29
N GLU A 140 -5.73 0.73 5.65
CA GLU A 140 -5.55 -0.67 5.30
C GLU A 140 -5.96 -0.89 3.84
N LEU A 141 -5.14 -1.62 3.10
CA LEU A 141 -5.38 -2.02 1.73
C LEU A 141 -5.48 -3.54 1.64
N SER A 142 -6.30 -3.99 0.70
CA SER A 142 -6.42 -5.41 0.35
C SER A 142 -6.30 -5.56 -1.15
N PHE A 143 -5.44 -6.48 -1.58
CA PHE A 143 -5.24 -6.81 -2.99
C PHE A 143 -5.92 -8.14 -3.30
N ALA A 144 -6.51 -8.27 -4.49
CA ALA A 144 -7.21 -9.50 -4.87
C ALA A 144 -6.24 -10.70 -4.83
N GLY A 145 -6.50 -11.66 -3.94
CA GLY A 145 -5.63 -12.84 -3.76
C GLY A 145 -4.25 -12.54 -3.16
N GLY A 146 -4.00 -11.30 -2.73
CA GLY A 146 -2.73 -10.86 -2.15
C GLY A 146 -2.77 -10.67 -0.64
N PRO A 147 -1.61 -10.36 -0.03
CA PRO A 147 -1.55 -10.03 1.38
C PRO A 147 -2.29 -8.74 1.70
N ALA A 148 -2.69 -8.59 2.96
CA ALA A 148 -3.07 -7.28 3.49
C ALA A 148 -1.87 -6.32 3.42
N ALA A 149 -2.16 -5.04 3.27
CA ALA A 149 -1.17 -3.99 3.28
C ALA A 149 -1.63 -2.78 4.09
N VAL A 150 -0.69 -1.93 4.48
CA VAL A 150 -0.96 -0.62 5.07
C VAL A 150 -0.33 0.45 4.21
N ARG A 151 -1.10 1.46 3.81
CA ARG A 151 -0.65 2.66 3.12
C ARG A 151 -0.59 3.81 4.13
N MET A 152 0.49 4.59 4.07
CA MET A 152 0.64 5.83 4.81
C MET A 152 1.02 6.96 3.87
N LEU A 153 0.36 8.11 4.03
CA LEU A 153 0.83 9.38 3.50
C LEU A 153 1.60 10.08 4.62
N LEU A 154 2.86 10.40 4.34
CA LEU A 154 3.78 11.01 5.29
C LEU A 154 4.14 12.42 4.84
N GLU A 155 4.43 13.30 5.79
CA GLU A 155 5.07 14.59 5.56
C GLU A 155 6.34 14.67 6.42
N ASP A 156 7.48 14.95 5.77
CA ASP A 156 8.75 15.13 6.46
C ASP A 156 8.87 16.52 7.09
N THR A 157 9.93 16.76 7.86
CA THR A 157 10.14 18.06 8.54
C THR A 157 10.41 19.23 7.59
N SER A 158 10.62 18.98 6.29
CA SER A 158 10.71 20.00 5.26
C SER A 158 9.37 20.31 4.57
N GLY A 159 8.30 19.62 4.97
CA GLY A 159 6.97 19.75 4.37
C GLY A 159 6.79 18.93 3.09
N ARG A 160 7.75 18.05 2.75
CA ARG A 160 7.64 17.20 1.57
C ARG A 160 6.87 15.93 1.89
N GLN A 161 5.97 15.55 0.99
CA GLN A 161 5.14 14.38 1.14
C GLN A 161 5.74 13.13 0.49
N SER A 162 5.43 11.97 1.07
CA SER A 162 5.82 10.66 0.54
C SER A 162 4.75 9.62 0.86
N LEU A 163 4.68 8.58 0.02
CA LEU A 163 3.87 7.40 0.28
C LEU A 163 4.74 6.27 0.80
N LEU A 164 4.21 5.51 1.75
CA LEU A 164 4.83 4.31 2.29
C LEU A 164 3.79 3.19 2.35
N TYR A 165 4.14 2.04 1.79
CA TYR A 165 3.31 0.84 1.77
C TYR A 165 4.02 -0.29 2.49
N PHE A 166 3.30 -1.01 3.33
CA PHE A 166 3.78 -2.19 4.01
C PHE A 166 3.01 -3.41 3.56
N PHE A 167 3.73 -4.47 3.20
CA PHE A 167 3.17 -5.78 2.93
C PHE A 167 3.92 -6.83 3.75
N VAL A 168 3.27 -7.98 3.92
CA VAL A 168 3.90 -9.21 4.39
C VAL A 168 3.85 -10.23 3.26
N LEU A 169 5.01 -10.72 2.84
CA LEU A 169 5.17 -11.73 1.80
C LEU A 169 5.65 -13.04 2.44
N GLY A 170 4.70 -13.81 2.98
CA GLY A 170 5.02 -14.96 3.83
C GLY A 170 5.61 -14.49 5.16
N ASP A 171 6.88 -14.80 5.41
CA ASP A 171 7.58 -14.39 6.63
C ASP A 171 8.29 -13.03 6.50
N ASP A 172 8.51 -12.57 5.27
CA ASP A 172 9.30 -11.37 4.97
C ASP A 172 8.41 -10.13 4.89
N TYR A 173 9.01 -8.97 5.14
CA TYR A 173 8.34 -7.69 4.92
C TYR A 173 8.75 -7.09 3.59
N LEU A 174 7.78 -6.48 2.91
CA LEU A 174 8.02 -5.61 1.77
C LEU A 174 7.59 -4.19 2.16
N GLU A 175 8.51 -3.24 2.04
CA GLU A 175 8.20 -1.82 2.06
C GLU A 175 8.32 -1.27 0.64
N ILE A 176 7.35 -0.46 0.22
CA ILE A 176 7.48 0.35 -0.98
C ILE A 176 7.30 1.81 -0.59
N THR A 177 8.29 2.65 -0.88
CA THR A 177 8.21 4.10 -0.67
C THR A 177 8.20 4.83 -1.98
N GLY A 178 7.40 5.89 -2.08
CA GLY A 178 7.36 6.76 -3.25
C GLY A 178 7.38 8.24 -2.88
N VAL A 179 8.08 9.03 -3.68
CA VAL A 179 8.11 10.49 -3.62
C VAL A 179 7.91 11.07 -5.02
N GLY A 180 7.52 12.34 -5.11
CA GLY A 180 7.23 13.02 -6.38
C GLY A 180 5.73 13.10 -6.65
N ASP A 181 5.29 12.71 -7.85
CA ASP A 181 3.87 12.60 -8.19
C ASP A 181 3.24 11.38 -7.50
N LEU A 182 2.62 11.63 -6.34
CA LEU A 182 2.02 10.60 -5.51
C LEU A 182 0.85 9.87 -6.19
N ALA A 183 0.15 10.51 -7.12
CA ALA A 183 -0.95 9.87 -7.85
C ALA A 183 -0.42 8.81 -8.82
N VAL A 184 0.73 9.05 -9.46
CA VAL A 184 1.41 8.04 -10.28
C VAL A 184 1.93 6.89 -9.42
N ILE A 185 2.46 7.19 -8.23
CA ILE A 185 2.89 6.15 -7.28
C ILE A 185 1.70 5.28 -6.85
N ASP A 186 0.58 5.87 -6.41
CA ASP A 186 -0.65 5.14 -6.08
C ASP A 186 -1.12 4.27 -7.27
N GLN A 187 -1.07 4.81 -8.50
CA GLN A 187 -1.43 4.08 -9.71
C GLN A 187 -0.54 2.85 -9.92
N ILE A 188 0.78 3.00 -9.78
CA ILE A 188 1.74 1.89 -9.86
C ILE A 188 1.41 0.82 -8.82
N ILE A 189 1.22 1.21 -7.56
CA ILE A 189 0.96 0.27 -6.46
C ILE A 189 -0.40 -0.41 -6.61
N SER A 190 -1.39 0.24 -7.22
CA SER A 190 -2.69 -0.39 -7.51
C SER A 190 -2.59 -1.61 -8.44
N THR A 191 -1.48 -1.72 -9.18
CA THR A 191 -1.20 -2.88 -10.05
C THR A 191 -0.43 -4.00 -9.34
N PHE A 192 -0.19 -3.86 -8.03
CA PHE A 192 0.49 -4.87 -7.24
C PHE A 192 -0.25 -6.20 -7.37
N ASN A 193 0.47 -7.20 -7.86
CA ASN A 193 -0.02 -8.55 -8.04
C ASN A 193 0.83 -9.51 -7.20
N TYR A 194 0.19 -10.19 -6.26
CA TYR A 194 0.83 -11.23 -5.48
C TYR A 194 0.91 -12.51 -6.29
N LEU A 195 2.12 -13.00 -6.50
CA LEU A 195 2.38 -14.24 -7.20
C LEU A 195 2.54 -15.32 -6.14
N SER A 196 1.44 -15.99 -5.80
CA SER A 196 1.47 -17.09 -4.82
C SER A 196 2.48 -18.14 -5.26
N GLN A 197 3.32 -18.61 -4.33
CA GLN A 197 4.08 -19.85 -4.49
C GLN A 197 3.27 -21.07 -4.06
#